data_AF-A0A7V4JTR1-F1
#
_entry.id   AF-A0A7V4JTR1-F1
#
_cell.length_a   1.000
_cell.length_b   1.000
_cell.length_c   1.000
_cell.angle_alpha   90.00
_cell.angle_beta   90.00
_cell.angle_gamma   90.00
#
_symmetry.space_group_name_H-M   'P 1'
#
loop_
_entity.id
_entity.type
_entity.pdbx_description
1 polymer ?
#
loop_
_entity_poly.entity_id
_entity_poly.type
_entity_poly.pdbx_seq_one_letter_code
_entity_poly.pdbx_strand_id
1 'polypeptide(L)'
;MSDSARELLVRGIAAAKAGDVEEARFFLEWVLRTDADHDQIVSAWYYLSQITSDPAAKRECLENVLAREPTHPEARRSLAVLDGRLDPAAVVDPNRLPDTAGSTQPPPGARRFVCSQCGGKLAFSPDGQQLICTYCNIRMTLYEAIESGALVEEHDFVVALATAKGHTQPIASQSMTCRGCGASFMLAAHTLSLTCPYCASPYVIEVTETSAIIPPEAVIPFQVNRDQASAALRAWAREHRLRDGAGPDQPLGAYVPAWTFDIGGAVGWRGAVVERYGGGITKSPRNGSYPVFYNDVLV
;
A
#
# COMPACT_ATOMS: atom_id res chain seq x y z
N MET A 1 -7.14 49.34 -4.49
CA MET A 1 -6.79 48.23 -5.41
C MET A 1 -7.08 46.97 -4.64
N SER A 2 -8.02 46.14 -5.08
CA SER A 2 -8.24 44.83 -4.45
C SER A 2 -7.06 43.96 -4.85
N ASP A 3 -6.14 43.68 -3.91
CA ASP A 3 -5.09 42.70 -4.14
C ASP A 3 -5.77 41.37 -4.49
N SER A 4 -5.34 40.77 -5.60
CA SER A 4 -5.91 39.48 -6.04
C SER A 4 -5.55 38.39 -5.02
N ALA A 5 -6.40 37.37 -4.86
CA ALA A 5 -6.13 36.23 -3.97
C ALA A 5 -4.73 35.62 -4.20
N ARG A 6 -4.29 35.59 -5.47
CA ARG A 6 -2.94 35.17 -5.87
C ARG A 6 -1.83 36.04 -5.28
N GLU A 7 -1.96 37.36 -5.30
CA GLU A 7 -0.95 38.28 -4.76
C GLU A 7 -0.85 38.16 -3.24
N LEU A 8 -1.99 38.05 -2.56
CA LEU A 8 -2.05 37.79 -1.12
C LEU A 8 -1.33 36.48 -0.78
N LEU A 9 -1.59 35.41 -1.53
CA LEU A 9 -0.94 34.11 -1.33
C LEU A 9 0.57 34.20 -1.51
N VAL A 10 1.05 34.85 -2.58
CA VAL A 10 2.48 35.00 -2.84
C VAL A 10 3.18 35.77 -1.71
N ARG A 11 2.56 36.84 -1.20
CA ARG A 11 3.11 37.60 -0.06
C ARG A 11 3.13 36.75 1.21
N GLY A 12 2.04 36.05 1.52
CA GLY A 12 1.97 35.18 2.70
C GLY A 12 3.00 34.07 2.68
N ILE A 13 3.23 33.44 1.52
CA ILE A 13 4.26 32.41 1.34
C ILE A 13 5.67 32.99 1.49
N ALA A 14 5.92 34.18 0.95
CA ALA A 14 7.21 34.85 1.08
C ALA A 14 7.52 35.19 2.54
N ALA A 15 6.54 35.76 3.27
CA ALA A 15 6.65 36.05 4.70
C ALA A 15 6.90 34.77 5.52
N ALA A 16 6.16 33.69 5.22
CA ALA A 16 6.34 32.40 5.89
C ALA A 16 7.77 31.84 5.72
N LYS A 17 8.32 31.94 4.50
CA LYS A 17 9.69 31.51 4.19
C LYS A 17 10.75 32.42 4.81
N ALA A 18 10.45 33.71 4.99
CA ALA A 18 11.30 34.66 5.66
C ALA A 18 11.27 34.53 7.20
N GLY A 19 10.29 33.78 7.74
CA GLY A 19 10.10 33.61 9.18
C GLY A 19 9.25 34.71 9.84
N ASP A 20 8.63 35.59 9.06
CA ASP A 20 7.70 36.59 9.58
C ASP A 20 6.31 35.95 9.79
N VAL A 21 6.09 35.43 10.99
CA VAL A 21 4.89 34.65 11.33
C VAL A 21 3.62 35.51 11.33
N GLU A 22 3.71 36.75 11.79
CA GLU A 22 2.53 37.63 11.89
C GLU A 22 2.08 38.07 10.51
N GLU A 23 3.01 38.52 9.66
CA GLU A 23 2.71 38.93 8.29
C GLU A 23 2.23 37.73 7.46
N ALA A 24 2.87 36.57 7.60
CA ALA A 24 2.45 35.34 6.94
C ALA A 24 1.02 34.96 7.32
N ARG A 25 0.70 34.91 8.62
CA ARG A 25 -0.63 34.56 9.09
C ARG A 25 -1.68 35.51 8.55
N PHE A 26 -1.41 36.82 8.62
CA PHE A 26 -2.32 37.85 8.15
C PHE A 26 -2.70 37.64 6.67
N PHE A 27 -1.71 37.48 5.78
CA PHE A 27 -1.99 37.32 4.36
C PHE A 27 -2.62 35.97 4.03
N LEU A 28 -2.18 34.87 4.65
CA LEU A 28 -2.70 33.53 4.38
C LEU A 28 -4.15 33.38 4.86
N GLU A 29 -4.50 33.91 6.03
CA GLU A 29 -5.90 33.94 6.49
C GLU A 29 -6.78 34.85 5.60
N TRP A 30 -6.20 35.91 5.05
CA TRP A 30 -6.92 36.76 4.09
C TRP A 30 -7.26 35.98 2.82
N VAL A 31 -6.34 35.18 2.27
CA VAL A 31 -6.63 34.31 1.11
C VAL A 31 -7.87 33.46 1.36
N LEU A 32 -7.99 32.85 2.56
CA LEU A 32 -9.13 31.99 2.93
C LEU A 32 -10.48 32.72 2.99
N ARG A 33 -10.47 34.05 3.04
CA ARG A 33 -11.68 34.90 3.10
C ARG A 33 -12.01 35.58 1.76
N THR A 34 -11.24 35.30 0.72
CA THR A 34 -11.42 35.84 -0.64
C THR A 34 -12.01 34.81 -1.59
N ASP A 35 -12.18 35.17 -2.85
CA ASP A 35 -12.60 34.29 -3.96
C ASP A 35 -11.44 33.41 -4.48
N ALA A 36 -10.57 32.97 -3.57
CA ALA A 36 -9.43 32.11 -3.88
C ALA A 36 -9.88 30.80 -4.53
N ASP A 37 -9.10 30.33 -5.50
CA ASP A 37 -9.34 29.02 -6.11
C ASP A 37 -8.94 27.88 -5.16
N HIS A 38 -9.24 26.64 -5.57
CA HIS A 38 -8.98 25.44 -4.77
C HIS A 38 -7.50 25.32 -4.37
N ASP A 39 -6.60 25.47 -5.33
CA ASP A 39 -5.15 25.29 -5.13
C ASP A 39 -4.58 26.38 -4.22
N GLN A 40 -5.09 27.61 -4.34
CA GLN A 40 -4.73 28.72 -3.47
C GLN A 40 -5.17 28.48 -2.02
N ILE A 41 -6.39 27.97 -1.81
CA ILE A 41 -6.90 27.63 -0.46
C ILE A 41 -6.07 26.50 0.16
N VAL A 42 -5.78 25.46 -0.60
CA VAL A 42 -4.94 24.32 -0.18
C VAL A 42 -3.54 24.83 0.23
N SER A 43 -2.92 25.65 -0.62
CA SER A 43 -1.62 26.26 -0.34
C SER A 43 -1.65 27.13 0.93
N ALA A 44 -2.69 27.95 1.10
CA ALA A 44 -2.82 28.81 2.27
C ALA A 44 -2.88 28.01 3.57
N TRP A 45 -3.72 26.98 3.64
CA TRP A 45 -3.78 26.08 4.79
C TRP A 45 -2.46 25.35 5.05
N TYR A 46 -1.79 24.87 3.99
CA TYR A 46 -0.51 24.20 4.15
C TYR A 46 0.54 25.13 4.77
N TYR A 47 0.70 26.36 4.27
CA TYR A 47 1.67 27.30 4.84
C TYR A 47 1.29 27.80 6.25
N LEU A 48 0.00 27.92 6.57
CA LEU A 48 -0.45 28.17 7.95
C LEU A 48 0.01 27.06 8.92
N SER A 49 0.01 25.80 8.46
CA SER A 49 0.53 24.67 9.25
C SER A 49 2.06 24.75 9.49
N GLN A 50 2.80 25.40 8.59
CA GLN A 50 4.26 25.50 8.69
C GLN A 50 4.71 26.59 9.68
N ILE A 51 3.93 27.67 9.80
CA ILE A 51 4.26 28.80 10.69
C ILE A 51 3.69 28.64 12.11
N THR A 52 2.84 27.64 12.34
CA THR A 52 2.18 27.40 13.62
C THR A 52 3.02 26.48 14.51
N SER A 53 3.27 26.91 15.74
CA SER A 53 4.02 26.13 16.75
C SER A 53 3.14 25.21 17.60
N ASP A 54 1.84 25.52 17.73
CA ASP A 54 0.88 24.68 18.45
C ASP A 54 0.53 23.41 17.64
N PRO A 55 0.77 22.20 18.20
CA PRO A 55 0.46 20.95 17.51
C PRO A 55 -1.03 20.79 17.15
N ALA A 56 -1.94 21.32 17.96
CA ALA A 56 -3.38 21.21 17.71
C ALA A 56 -3.80 22.06 16.51
N ALA A 57 -3.44 23.35 16.51
CA ALA A 57 -3.69 24.22 15.36
C ALA A 57 -2.96 23.77 14.08
N LYS A 58 -1.76 23.18 14.21
CA LYS A 58 -1.05 22.58 13.08
C LYS A 58 -1.83 21.40 12.49
N ARG A 59 -2.35 20.51 13.33
CA ARG A 59 -3.20 19.38 12.90
C ARG A 59 -4.44 19.89 12.16
N GLU A 60 -5.15 20.86 12.70
CA GLU A 60 -6.35 21.44 12.07
C GLU A 60 -6.05 21.98 10.66
N CYS A 61 -4.94 22.69 10.49
CA CYS A 61 -4.51 23.18 9.17
C CYS A 61 -4.25 22.02 8.20
N LEU A 62 -3.54 20.97 8.65
CA LEU A 62 -3.22 19.80 7.84
C LEU A 62 -4.48 19.00 7.46
N GLU A 63 -5.42 18.84 8.39
CA GLU A 63 -6.71 18.20 8.11
C GLU A 63 -7.53 19.01 7.10
N ASN A 64 -7.48 20.34 7.16
CA ASN A 64 -8.10 21.19 6.14
C ASN A 64 -7.47 21.05 4.76
N VAL A 65 -6.15 20.84 4.67
CA VAL A 65 -5.47 20.50 3.42
C VAL A 65 -5.96 19.15 2.91
N LEU A 66 -5.89 18.11 3.74
CA LEU A 66 -6.21 16.73 3.34
C LEU A 66 -7.70 16.51 3.04
N ALA A 67 -8.59 17.27 3.66
CA ALA A 67 -10.01 17.26 3.32
C ALA A 67 -10.29 17.77 1.89
N ARG A 68 -9.40 18.60 1.34
CA ARG A 68 -9.50 19.16 -0.01
C ARG A 68 -8.67 18.37 -1.01
N GLU A 69 -7.46 18.02 -0.63
CA GLU A 69 -6.51 17.23 -1.43
C GLU A 69 -5.96 16.06 -0.59
N PRO A 70 -6.66 14.91 -0.56
CA PRO A 70 -6.26 13.74 0.23
C PRO A 70 -4.90 13.14 -0.17
N THR A 71 -4.41 13.47 -1.37
CA THR A 71 -3.14 13.01 -1.92
C THR A 71 -1.98 13.98 -1.68
N HIS A 72 -2.20 15.11 -0.99
CA HIS A 72 -1.16 16.13 -0.78
C HIS A 72 0.01 15.57 0.05
N PRO A 73 1.22 15.44 -0.53
CA PRO A 73 2.22 14.58 0.07
C PRO A 73 2.89 15.17 1.31
N GLU A 74 3.17 16.46 1.31
CA GLU A 74 3.75 17.17 2.46
C GLU A 74 2.80 17.20 3.65
N ALA A 75 1.49 17.36 3.42
CA ALA A 75 0.50 17.38 4.50
C ALA A 75 0.33 16.00 5.14
N ARG A 76 0.26 14.92 4.34
CA ARG A 76 0.22 13.54 4.86
C ARG A 76 1.45 13.21 5.69
N ARG A 77 2.64 13.56 5.20
CA ARG A 77 3.90 13.36 5.95
C ARG A 77 3.93 14.16 7.24
N SER A 78 3.55 15.43 7.19
CA SER A 78 3.52 16.29 8.38
C SER A 78 2.55 15.78 9.44
N LEU A 79 1.37 15.27 9.02
CA LEU A 79 0.40 14.68 9.93
C LEU A 79 0.89 13.35 10.50
N ALA A 80 1.53 12.51 9.69
CA ALA A 80 2.13 11.25 10.16
C ALA A 80 3.23 11.49 11.21
N VAL A 81 4.02 12.56 11.07
CA VAL A 81 4.98 12.99 12.11
C VAL A 81 4.26 13.39 13.40
N LEU A 82 3.19 14.19 13.30
CA LEU A 82 2.41 14.60 14.49
C LEU A 82 1.74 13.42 15.20
N ASP A 83 1.37 12.38 14.46
CA ASP A 83 0.80 11.15 15.01
C ASP A 83 1.85 10.15 15.53
N GLY A 84 3.15 10.46 15.40
CA GLY A 84 4.24 9.54 15.75
C GLY A 84 4.36 8.33 14.82
N ARG A 85 3.68 8.35 13.67
CA ARG A 85 3.72 7.30 12.63
C ARG A 85 4.93 7.43 11.69
N LEU A 86 5.56 8.61 11.66
CA LEU A 86 6.77 8.88 10.89
C LEU A 86 7.81 9.58 11.77
N ASP A 87 9.01 9.01 11.85
CA ASP A 87 10.17 9.69 12.41
C ASP A 87 10.74 10.66 11.35
N PRO A 88 10.82 11.98 11.63
CA PRO A 88 11.43 12.95 10.73
C PRO A 88 12.85 12.59 10.29
N ALA A 89 13.63 11.93 11.15
CA ALA A 89 15.00 11.52 10.83
C ALA A 89 15.07 10.34 9.86
N ALA A 90 13.97 9.59 9.70
CA ALA A 90 13.87 8.48 8.75
C ALA A 90 13.51 8.93 7.32
N VAL A 91 13.18 10.21 7.13
CA VAL A 91 12.86 10.76 5.81
C VAL A 91 14.13 10.87 4.97
N VAL A 92 14.13 10.23 3.80
CA VAL A 92 15.25 10.23 2.87
C VAL A 92 15.35 11.58 2.18
N ASP A 93 16.55 12.17 2.19
CA ASP A 93 16.87 13.36 1.39
C ASP A 93 17.06 12.95 -0.08
N PRO A 94 16.22 13.45 -1.01
CA PRO A 94 16.36 13.14 -2.44
C PRO A 94 17.71 13.55 -3.04
N ASN A 95 18.36 14.57 -2.47
CA ASN A 95 19.67 15.03 -2.93
C ASN A 95 20.83 14.24 -2.31
N ARG A 96 20.55 13.41 -1.30
CA ARG A 96 21.53 12.60 -0.59
C ARG A 96 20.93 11.23 -0.28
N LEU A 97 20.84 10.42 -1.34
CA LEU A 97 20.43 9.02 -1.20
C LEU A 97 21.42 8.28 -0.29
N PRO A 98 20.94 7.48 0.68
CA PRO A 98 21.82 6.67 1.51
C PRO A 98 22.58 5.66 0.64
N ASP A 99 23.89 5.52 0.89
CA ASP A 99 24.71 4.48 0.29
C ASP A 99 24.20 3.10 0.73
N THR A 100 23.41 2.47 -0.14
CA THR A 100 22.76 1.18 0.15
C THR A 100 23.61 -0.02 -0.28
N ALA A 101 24.83 0.19 -0.79
CA ALA A 101 25.75 -0.88 -1.20
C ALA A 101 26.31 -1.72 -0.02
N GLY A 102 26.01 -1.36 1.23
CA GLY A 102 26.53 -2.05 2.42
C GLY A 102 25.54 -2.24 3.56
N SER A 103 24.24 -1.91 3.40
CA SER A 103 23.27 -2.22 4.45
C SER A 103 23.01 -3.72 4.45
N THR A 104 23.62 -4.41 5.40
CA THR A 104 23.18 -5.75 5.78
C THR A 104 21.72 -5.58 6.21
N GLN A 105 20.76 -5.99 5.37
CA GLN A 105 19.38 -6.02 5.82
C GLN A 105 19.36 -6.78 7.15
N PRO A 106 18.81 -6.21 8.24
CA PRO A 106 18.68 -6.97 9.47
C PRO A 106 17.99 -8.28 9.11
N PRO A 107 18.45 -9.43 9.68
CA PRO A 107 17.86 -10.71 9.37
C PRO A 107 16.34 -10.58 9.53
N PRO A 108 15.53 -11.11 8.58
CA PRO A 108 14.08 -10.97 8.64
C PRO A 108 13.63 -11.34 10.04
N GLY A 109 12.88 -10.44 10.69
CA GLY A 109 12.47 -10.60 12.07
C GLY A 109 11.70 -11.92 12.22
N ALA A 110 12.37 -12.96 12.73
CA ALA A 110 11.77 -14.27 12.88
C ALA A 110 10.99 -14.30 14.19
N ARG A 111 9.67 -14.08 14.12
CA ARG A 111 8.80 -14.28 15.29
C ARG A 111 8.64 -15.76 15.57
N ARG A 112 9.02 -16.16 16.78
CA ARG A 112 8.77 -17.50 17.30
C ARG A 112 7.41 -17.53 18.00
N PHE A 113 6.48 -18.33 17.50
CA PHE A 113 5.22 -18.57 18.20
C PHE A 113 5.43 -19.60 19.32
N VAL A 114 5.27 -19.14 20.56
CA VAL A 114 5.47 -19.93 21.78
C VAL A 114 4.12 -20.12 22.47
N CYS A 115 3.82 -21.36 22.87
CA CYS A 115 2.60 -21.69 23.58
C CYS A 115 2.57 -21.01 24.96
N SER A 116 1.54 -20.22 25.24
CA SER A 116 1.34 -19.55 26.54
C SER A 116 1.13 -20.52 27.71
N GLN A 117 0.63 -21.73 27.45
CA GLN A 117 0.34 -22.72 28.48
C GLN A 117 1.55 -23.56 28.89
N CYS A 118 2.42 -23.93 27.95
CA CYS A 118 3.51 -24.90 28.20
C CYS A 118 4.89 -24.48 27.67
N GLY A 119 5.02 -23.34 26.98
CA GLY A 119 6.27 -22.91 26.36
C GLY A 119 6.69 -23.70 25.11
N GLY A 120 5.88 -24.67 24.67
CA GLY A 120 6.12 -25.47 23.47
C GLY A 120 6.01 -24.68 22.16
N LYS A 121 6.54 -25.27 21.07
CA LYS A 121 6.42 -24.70 19.73
C LYS A 121 4.96 -24.77 19.25
N LEU A 122 4.47 -23.66 18.72
CA LEU A 122 3.22 -23.62 17.96
C LEU A 122 3.50 -23.81 16.46
N ALA A 123 2.65 -24.58 15.79
CA ALA A 123 2.70 -24.80 14.34
C ALA A 123 1.31 -24.53 13.74
N PHE A 124 1.27 -24.01 12.51
CA PHE A 124 -0.01 -23.83 11.82
C PHE A 124 -0.73 -25.18 11.63
N SER A 125 -2.04 -25.16 11.85
CA SER A 125 -2.93 -26.26 11.48
C SER A 125 -2.89 -26.45 9.94
N PRO A 126 -3.21 -27.66 9.44
CA PRO A 126 -3.21 -27.93 8.01
C PRO A 126 -4.15 -27.06 7.17
N ASP A 127 -5.19 -26.49 7.79
CA ASP A 127 -6.15 -25.54 7.19
C ASP A 127 -5.72 -24.07 7.36
N GLY A 128 -4.56 -23.82 7.98
CA GLY A 128 -3.99 -22.49 8.18
C GLY A 128 -4.76 -21.59 9.14
N GLN A 129 -5.83 -22.05 9.78
CA GLN A 129 -6.72 -21.21 10.59
C GLN A 129 -6.28 -21.05 12.06
N GLN A 130 -5.43 -21.95 12.54
CA GLN A 130 -5.08 -22.05 13.96
C GLN A 130 -3.60 -22.37 14.13
N LEU A 131 -3.07 -22.04 15.29
CA LEU A 131 -1.78 -22.48 15.78
C LEU A 131 -1.99 -23.61 16.79
N ILE A 132 -1.46 -24.79 16.51
CA ILE A 132 -1.54 -25.97 17.37
C ILE A 132 -0.18 -26.18 18.04
N CYS A 133 -0.19 -26.33 19.36
CA CYS A 133 1.03 -26.67 20.08
C CYS A 133 1.41 -28.12 19.84
N THR A 134 2.64 -28.38 19.39
CA THR A 134 3.12 -29.74 19.14
C THR A 134 3.37 -30.54 20.43
N TYR A 135 3.24 -29.91 21.60
CA TYR A 135 3.47 -30.53 22.92
C TYR A 135 2.16 -30.76 23.68
N CYS A 136 1.44 -29.70 24.06
CA CYS A 136 0.20 -29.81 24.83
C CYS A 136 -1.08 -29.85 23.97
N ASN A 137 -0.95 -29.73 22.65
CA ASN A 137 -2.07 -29.76 21.69
C ASN A 137 -3.14 -28.66 21.88
N ILE A 138 -2.85 -27.63 22.67
CA ILE A 138 -3.71 -26.44 22.75
C ILE A 138 -3.77 -25.77 21.38
N ARG A 139 -4.94 -25.22 21.07
CA ARG A 139 -5.23 -24.52 19.83
C ARG A 139 -5.41 -23.05 20.13
N MET A 140 -4.72 -22.22 19.36
CA MET A 140 -4.84 -20.78 19.38
C MET A 140 -5.35 -20.35 18.01
N THR A 141 -6.36 -19.49 17.99
CA THR A 141 -6.92 -18.97 16.74
C THR A 141 -5.94 -18.00 16.08
N LEU A 142 -6.04 -17.84 14.77
CA LEU A 142 -5.32 -16.79 14.06
C LEU A 142 -5.62 -15.39 14.63
N TYR A 143 -6.85 -15.14 15.06
CA TYR A 143 -7.25 -13.88 15.66
C TYR A 143 -6.47 -13.56 16.95
N GLU A 144 -6.33 -14.53 17.85
CA GLU A 144 -5.51 -14.39 19.07
C GLU A 144 -4.03 -14.17 18.74
N ALA A 145 -3.53 -14.80 17.67
CA ALA A 145 -2.18 -14.58 17.18
C ALA A 145 -2.02 -13.16 16.59
N ILE A 146 -3.02 -12.66 15.87
CA ILE A 146 -3.09 -11.32 15.26
C ILE A 146 -3.14 -10.24 16.34
N GLU A 147 -4.00 -10.37 17.36
CA GLU A 147 -4.07 -9.45 18.51
C GLU A 147 -2.74 -9.39 19.29
N SER A 148 -1.95 -10.47 19.29
CA SER A 148 -0.58 -10.46 19.83
C SER A 148 0.45 -9.74 18.92
N GLY A 149 -0.03 -8.92 17.97
CA GLY A 149 0.76 -8.09 17.06
C GLY A 149 1.20 -8.78 15.77
N ALA A 150 0.53 -9.85 15.35
CA ALA A 150 0.82 -10.51 14.06
C ALA A 150 0.03 -9.92 12.87
N LEU A 151 -0.70 -8.82 13.09
CA LEU A 151 -1.35 -8.08 12.01
C LEU A 151 -0.28 -7.46 11.10
N VAL A 152 -0.37 -7.72 9.81
CA VAL A 152 0.33 -6.91 8.81
C VAL A 152 -0.50 -5.65 8.62
N GLU A 153 0.08 -4.50 8.98
CA GLU A 153 -0.54 -3.21 8.81
C GLU A 153 -0.27 -2.70 7.39
N GLU A 154 -1.29 -2.11 6.77
CA GLU A 154 -1.13 -1.39 5.51
C GLU A 154 -0.28 -0.15 5.71
N HIS A 155 0.59 0.13 4.75
CA HIS A 155 1.45 1.31 4.79
C HIS A 155 0.80 2.45 4.04
N ASP A 156 0.78 3.64 4.64
CA ASP A 156 0.51 4.86 3.89
C ASP A 156 1.60 5.02 2.82
N PHE A 157 1.22 4.86 1.55
CA PHE A 157 2.14 4.85 0.42
C PHE A 157 3.02 6.10 0.38
N VAL A 158 2.46 7.28 0.66
CA VAL A 158 3.18 8.56 0.58
C VAL A 158 4.19 8.70 1.72
N VAL A 159 3.80 8.25 2.92
CA VAL A 159 4.69 8.23 4.08
C VAL A 159 5.82 7.21 3.89
N ALA A 160 5.48 6.00 3.45
CA ALA A 160 6.45 4.93 3.24
C ALA A 160 7.47 5.29 2.16
N LEU A 161 7.02 5.89 1.04
CA LEU A 161 7.87 6.34 -0.06
C LEU A 161 8.92 7.38 0.38
N ALA A 162 8.60 8.19 1.39
CA ALA A 162 9.54 9.18 1.91
C ALA A 162 10.66 8.58 2.78
N THR A 163 10.61 7.28 3.10
CA THR A 163 11.57 6.61 3.97
C THR A 163 12.35 5.53 3.21
N ALA A 164 13.37 4.96 3.86
CA ALA A 164 14.10 3.82 3.31
C ALA A 164 13.19 2.62 2.96
N LYS A 165 12.00 2.48 3.56
CA LYS A 165 11.03 1.42 3.22
C LYS A 165 10.58 1.51 1.75
N GLY A 166 10.32 2.72 1.25
CA GLY A 166 9.99 2.97 -0.15
C GLY A 166 11.15 2.75 -1.12
N HIS A 167 12.37 2.62 -0.59
CA HIS A 167 13.59 2.38 -1.33
C HIS A 167 14.22 1.03 -0.98
N THR A 168 13.39 0.07 -0.54
CA THR A 168 13.85 -1.28 -0.15
C THR A 168 14.63 -1.91 -1.30
N GLN A 169 15.81 -2.45 -1.00
CA GLN A 169 16.57 -3.18 -2.00
C GLN A 169 15.82 -4.47 -2.35
N PRO A 170 15.57 -4.69 -3.64
CA PRO A 170 14.96 -5.92 -4.08
C PRO A 170 15.86 -7.11 -3.70
N ILE A 171 15.27 -8.16 -3.15
CA ILE A 171 16.04 -9.35 -2.77
C ILE A 171 16.41 -10.10 -4.05
N ALA A 172 17.64 -10.59 -4.09
CA ALA A 172 18.09 -11.51 -5.12
C ALA A 172 17.23 -12.78 -5.10
N SER A 173 16.22 -12.82 -5.97
CA SER A 173 15.38 -13.99 -6.17
C SER A 173 15.79 -14.69 -7.46
N GLN A 174 15.90 -16.01 -7.41
CA GLN A 174 16.14 -16.80 -8.61
C GLN A 174 14.83 -16.84 -9.39
N SER A 175 14.84 -16.36 -10.63
CA SER A 175 13.72 -16.51 -11.55
C SER A 175 14.10 -17.49 -12.65
N MET A 176 13.18 -18.37 -13.03
CA MET A 176 13.36 -19.21 -14.22
C MET A 176 12.17 -19.02 -15.16
N THR A 177 12.44 -19.09 -16.46
CA THR A 177 11.40 -19.20 -17.49
C THR A 177 11.46 -20.59 -18.13
N CYS A 178 10.36 -21.31 -18.04
CA CYS A 178 10.22 -22.65 -18.61
C CYS A 178 10.28 -22.60 -20.14
N ARG A 179 11.27 -23.27 -20.75
CA ARG A 179 11.37 -23.38 -22.22
C ARG A 179 10.30 -24.26 -22.86
N GLY A 180 9.57 -25.06 -22.08
CA GLY A 180 8.50 -25.93 -22.55
C GLY A 180 7.17 -25.21 -22.74
N CYS A 181 6.74 -24.43 -21.75
CA CYS A 181 5.45 -23.75 -21.77
C CYS A 181 5.51 -22.23 -21.61
N GLY A 182 6.70 -21.64 -21.43
CA GLY A 182 6.89 -20.20 -21.30
C GLY A 182 6.55 -19.61 -19.92
N ALA A 183 6.12 -20.44 -18.96
CA ALA A 183 5.78 -19.96 -17.62
C ALA A 183 7.03 -19.56 -16.84
N SER A 184 6.94 -18.47 -16.06
CA SER A 184 8.03 -17.95 -15.23
C SER A 184 7.73 -18.13 -13.75
N PHE A 185 8.74 -18.58 -12.98
CA PHE A 185 8.60 -18.88 -11.56
C PHE A 185 9.72 -18.23 -10.74
N MET A 186 9.38 -17.79 -9.54
CA MET A 186 10.35 -17.50 -8.49
C MET A 186 10.76 -18.79 -7.78
N LEU A 187 12.06 -18.93 -7.54
CA LEU A 187 12.68 -20.04 -6.84
C LEU A 187 13.33 -19.57 -5.54
N ALA A 188 13.32 -20.45 -4.54
CA ALA A 188 14.18 -20.27 -3.38
C ALA A 188 15.65 -20.34 -3.82
N ALA A 189 16.52 -19.55 -3.19
CA ALA A 189 17.93 -19.35 -3.56
C ALA A 189 18.79 -20.63 -3.69
N HIS A 190 18.33 -21.76 -3.16
CA HIS A 190 19.07 -23.04 -3.16
C HIS A 190 18.36 -24.13 -3.98
N THR A 191 17.44 -23.77 -4.87
CA THR A 191 16.72 -24.75 -5.70
C THR A 191 17.64 -25.27 -6.82
N LEU A 192 18.02 -26.55 -6.76
CA LEU A 192 18.92 -27.17 -7.75
C LEU A 192 18.20 -27.81 -8.95
N SER A 193 16.94 -28.22 -8.74
CA SER A 193 16.12 -28.87 -9.75
C SER A 193 14.65 -28.53 -9.56
N LEU A 194 13.91 -28.40 -10.64
CA LEU A 194 12.46 -28.22 -10.61
C LEU A 194 11.79 -29.03 -11.73
N THR A 195 10.67 -29.67 -11.42
CA THR A 195 9.70 -30.11 -12.42
C THR A 195 8.67 -29.01 -12.63
N CYS A 196 8.54 -28.49 -13.85
CA CYS A 196 7.62 -27.40 -14.16
C CYS A 196 6.18 -27.78 -13.76
N PRO A 197 5.49 -26.98 -12.91
CA PRO A 197 4.14 -27.33 -12.44
C PRO A 197 3.06 -27.22 -13.52
N TYR A 198 3.39 -26.66 -14.69
CA TYR A 198 2.44 -26.46 -15.79
C TYR A 198 2.58 -27.54 -16.87
N CYS A 199 3.79 -27.81 -17.36
CA CYS A 199 4.02 -28.76 -18.46
C CYS A 199 4.83 -30.00 -18.07
N ALA A 200 5.14 -30.18 -16.78
CA ALA A 200 5.89 -31.31 -16.24
C ALA A 200 7.30 -31.51 -16.81
N SER A 201 7.87 -30.52 -17.53
CA SER A 201 9.25 -30.60 -18.01
C SER A 201 10.24 -30.51 -16.84
N PRO A 202 11.21 -31.42 -16.73
CA PRO A 202 12.24 -31.38 -15.70
C PRO A 202 13.35 -30.39 -16.08
N TYR A 203 13.82 -29.63 -15.10
CA TYR A 203 14.91 -28.67 -15.24
C TYR A 203 15.97 -28.88 -14.16
N VAL A 204 17.23 -28.82 -14.56
CA VAL A 204 18.36 -28.53 -13.66
C VAL A 204 18.56 -27.02 -13.69
N ILE A 205 18.57 -26.39 -12.51
CA ILE A 205 18.62 -24.94 -12.41
C ILE A 205 20.09 -24.51 -12.39
N GLU A 206 20.53 -23.89 -13.48
CA GLU A 206 21.77 -23.12 -13.54
C GLU A 206 21.42 -21.67 -13.21
N VAL A 207 22.07 -21.10 -12.20
CA VAL A 207 21.74 -19.75 -11.70
C VAL A 207 22.22 -18.71 -12.70
N THR A 208 21.32 -18.20 -13.53
CA THR A 208 21.68 -17.24 -14.60
C THR A 208 21.12 -15.84 -14.38
N GLU A 209 19.97 -15.72 -13.69
CA GLU A 209 19.26 -14.43 -13.57
C GLU A 209 18.82 -14.19 -12.13
N THR A 210 19.26 -13.05 -11.60
CA THR A 210 18.78 -12.52 -10.33
C THR A 210 17.76 -11.46 -10.64
N SER A 211 16.50 -11.73 -10.31
CA SER A 211 15.44 -10.74 -10.43
C SER A 211 15.32 -9.96 -9.13
N ALA A 212 15.32 -8.65 -9.26
CA ALA A 212 15.09 -7.72 -8.18
C ALA A 212 13.58 -7.73 -7.84
N ILE A 213 13.21 -8.38 -6.74
CA ILE A 213 11.80 -8.45 -6.29
C ILE A 213 11.64 -7.83 -4.90
N ILE A 214 10.58 -7.03 -4.75
CA ILE A 214 10.14 -6.53 -3.45
C ILE A 214 9.50 -7.72 -2.70
N PRO A 215 10.04 -8.14 -1.55
CA PRO A 215 9.48 -9.26 -0.81
C PRO A 215 8.07 -8.94 -0.30
N PRO A 216 7.14 -9.91 -0.31
CA PRO A 216 5.83 -9.72 0.29
C PRO A 216 5.97 -9.59 1.81
N GLU A 217 5.16 -8.71 2.41
CA GLU A 217 5.12 -8.54 3.87
C GLU A 217 4.22 -9.56 4.57
N ALA A 218 3.26 -10.12 3.83
CA ALA A 218 2.31 -11.11 4.31
C ALA A 218 2.17 -12.27 3.32
N VAL A 219 1.72 -13.42 3.83
CA VAL A 219 1.24 -14.54 3.01
C VAL A 219 -0.12 -14.97 3.53
N ILE A 220 -1.05 -15.25 2.62
CA ILE A 220 -2.35 -15.81 2.97
C ILE A 220 -2.18 -17.32 3.17
N PRO A 221 -2.50 -17.90 4.34
CA PRO A 221 -2.40 -19.34 4.54
C PRO A 221 -3.35 -20.13 3.62
N PHE A 222 -2.93 -21.33 3.20
CA PHE A 222 -3.82 -22.24 2.49
C PHE A 222 -4.95 -22.73 3.41
N GLN A 223 -6.20 -22.62 2.95
CA GLN A 223 -7.37 -23.12 3.68
C GLN A 223 -7.65 -24.61 3.42
N VAL A 224 -7.11 -25.15 2.33
CA VAL A 224 -7.31 -26.55 1.93
C VAL A 224 -5.99 -27.29 2.00
N ASN A 225 -6.03 -28.47 2.60
CA ASN A 225 -4.89 -29.38 2.58
C ASN A 225 -4.82 -30.13 1.24
N ARG A 226 -3.71 -30.87 1.04
CA ARG A 226 -3.46 -31.64 -0.19
C ARG A 226 -4.57 -32.65 -0.50
N ASP A 227 -5.04 -33.38 0.49
CA ASP A 227 -6.05 -34.44 0.29
C ASP A 227 -7.39 -33.85 -0.13
N GLN A 228 -7.78 -32.73 0.49
CA GLN A 228 -8.97 -31.96 0.12
C GLN A 228 -8.86 -31.40 -1.30
N ALA A 229 -7.72 -30.82 -1.66
CA ALA A 229 -7.47 -30.32 -3.01
C ALA A 229 -7.56 -31.45 -4.06
N SER A 230 -6.94 -32.60 -3.80
CA SER A 230 -7.02 -33.79 -4.66
C SER A 230 -8.46 -34.31 -4.80
N ALA A 231 -9.23 -34.35 -3.72
CA ALA A 231 -10.62 -34.78 -3.75
C ALA A 231 -11.51 -33.84 -4.57
N ALA A 232 -11.35 -32.52 -4.38
CA ALA A 232 -12.07 -31.49 -5.13
C ALA A 232 -11.76 -31.55 -6.63
N LEU A 233 -10.47 -31.69 -6.99
CA LEU A 233 -10.05 -31.78 -8.38
C LEU A 233 -10.61 -33.03 -9.08
N ARG A 234 -10.63 -34.18 -8.39
CA ARG A 234 -11.26 -35.40 -8.89
C ARG A 234 -12.77 -35.24 -9.08
N ALA A 235 -13.44 -34.52 -8.18
CA ALA A 235 -14.87 -34.23 -8.30
C ALA A 235 -15.15 -33.35 -9.53
N TRP A 236 -14.41 -32.26 -9.68
CA TRP A 236 -14.51 -31.35 -10.82
C TRP A 236 -14.24 -32.06 -12.16
N ALA A 237 -13.21 -32.92 -12.22
CA ALA A 237 -12.87 -33.68 -13.43
C ALA A 237 -13.99 -34.64 -13.87
N ARG A 238 -14.66 -35.30 -12.90
CA ARG A 238 -15.83 -36.16 -13.17
C ARG A 238 -17.01 -35.36 -13.72
N GLU A 239 -17.29 -34.20 -13.13
CA GLU A 239 -18.35 -33.31 -13.58
C GLU A 239 -18.14 -32.85 -15.03
N HIS A 240 -16.88 -32.55 -15.38
CA HIS A 240 -16.50 -32.09 -16.72
C HIS A 240 -16.17 -33.23 -17.71
N ARG A 241 -16.39 -34.49 -17.31
CA ARG A 241 -16.16 -35.70 -18.13
C ARG A 241 -14.75 -35.76 -18.73
N LEU A 242 -13.75 -35.30 -17.98
CA LEU A 242 -12.36 -35.49 -18.35
C LEU A 242 -12.00 -36.98 -18.28
N ARG A 243 -11.02 -37.42 -19.08
CA ARG A 243 -10.58 -38.82 -19.09
C ARG A 243 -10.13 -39.25 -17.70
N ASP A 244 -10.37 -40.50 -17.33
CA ASP A 244 -9.81 -41.07 -16.11
C ASP A 244 -8.27 -40.94 -16.14
N GLY A 245 -7.71 -40.38 -15.06
CA GLY A 245 -6.28 -40.05 -14.98
C GLY A 245 -5.88 -38.68 -15.55
N ALA A 246 -6.82 -37.84 -16.00
CA ALA A 246 -6.53 -36.50 -16.54
C ALA A 246 -6.25 -35.41 -15.47
N GLY A 247 -6.20 -35.77 -14.19
CA GLY A 247 -5.86 -34.85 -13.10
C GLY A 247 -4.43 -35.09 -12.60
N PRO A 248 -3.70 -34.05 -12.16
CA PRO A 248 -2.39 -34.23 -11.54
C PRO A 248 -2.49 -35.16 -10.33
N ASP A 249 -1.62 -36.17 -10.26
CA ASP A 249 -1.53 -37.09 -9.13
C ASP A 249 -1.23 -36.37 -7.81
N GLN A 250 -0.58 -35.21 -7.90
CA GLN A 250 -0.17 -34.40 -6.75
C GLN A 250 -0.39 -32.91 -7.02
N PRO A 251 -1.43 -32.29 -6.44
CA PRO A 251 -1.59 -30.83 -6.53
C PRO A 251 -0.43 -30.15 -5.79
N LEU A 252 0.10 -29.10 -6.40
CA LEU A 252 1.14 -28.23 -5.84
C LEU A 252 0.52 -26.91 -5.38
N GLY A 253 0.88 -26.48 -4.18
CA GLY A 253 0.54 -25.13 -3.71
C GLY A 253 1.51 -24.11 -4.31
N ALA A 254 0.98 -22.99 -4.79
CA ALA A 254 1.75 -21.87 -5.29
C ALA A 254 1.21 -20.56 -4.72
N TYR A 255 2.09 -19.58 -4.54
CA TYR A 255 1.73 -18.21 -4.18
C TYR A 255 1.85 -17.32 -5.41
N VAL A 256 0.85 -16.46 -5.60
CA VAL A 256 0.90 -15.37 -6.57
C VAL A 256 1.13 -14.09 -5.77
N PRO A 257 2.26 -13.38 -5.98
CA PRO A 257 2.43 -12.07 -5.36
C PRO A 257 1.37 -11.11 -5.92
N ALA A 258 0.78 -10.32 -5.05
CA ALA A 258 -0.16 -9.27 -5.41
C ALA A 258 0.10 -8.05 -4.51
N TRP A 259 -0.17 -6.87 -5.03
CA TRP A 259 -0.14 -5.65 -4.24
C TRP A 259 -1.57 -5.16 -4.01
N THR A 260 -1.86 -4.72 -2.80
CA THR A 260 -3.11 -4.02 -2.48
C THR A 260 -2.83 -2.53 -2.44
N PHE A 261 -3.68 -1.75 -3.10
CA PHE A 261 -3.60 -0.29 -3.10
C PHE A 261 -4.95 0.32 -2.78
N ASP A 262 -4.92 1.36 -1.95
CA ASP A 262 -6.03 2.29 -1.84
C ASP A 262 -5.91 3.36 -2.91
N ILE A 263 -6.98 3.51 -3.70
CA ILE A 263 -7.04 4.45 -4.81
C ILE A 263 -8.07 5.53 -4.47
N GLY A 264 -7.57 6.73 -4.17
CA GLY A 264 -8.39 7.92 -3.96
C GLY A 264 -8.23 8.93 -5.08
N GLY A 265 -9.29 9.68 -5.39
CA GLY A 265 -9.23 10.75 -6.36
C GLY A 265 -10.56 11.45 -6.59
N ALA A 266 -10.63 12.22 -7.66
CA ALA A 266 -11.80 12.97 -8.04
C ALA A 266 -12.01 12.90 -9.56
N VAL A 267 -13.24 12.60 -9.96
CA VAL A 267 -13.65 12.63 -11.37
C VAL A 267 -14.34 13.95 -11.64
N GLY A 268 -13.62 14.85 -12.32
CA GLY A 268 -14.19 16.10 -12.81
C GLY A 268 -15.18 15.85 -13.95
N TRP A 269 -16.34 16.49 -13.90
CA TRP A 269 -17.33 16.41 -14.96
C TRP A 269 -17.78 17.80 -15.39
N ARG A 270 -18.15 17.90 -16.67
CA ARG A 270 -18.75 19.09 -17.27
C ARG A 270 -19.94 18.65 -18.12
N GLY A 271 -21.06 19.34 -17.96
CA GLY A 271 -22.28 19.10 -18.71
C GLY A 271 -23.06 20.40 -18.91
N ALA A 272 -24.19 20.32 -19.61
CA ALA A 272 -25.12 21.43 -19.72
C ALA A 272 -26.51 20.96 -19.30
N VAL A 273 -27.16 21.71 -18.42
CA VAL A 273 -28.57 21.51 -18.10
C VAL A 273 -29.39 22.25 -19.16
N VAL A 274 -30.34 21.54 -19.76
CA VAL A 274 -31.21 22.07 -20.80
C VAL A 274 -32.58 22.30 -20.22
N GLU A 275 -32.97 23.55 -20.05
CA GLU A 275 -34.31 23.94 -19.59
C GLU A 275 -35.16 24.42 -20.77
N ARG A 276 -36.40 23.95 -20.87
CA ARG A 276 -37.36 24.36 -21.90
C ARG A 276 -38.51 25.12 -21.26
N TYR A 277 -38.63 26.40 -21.60
CA TYR A 277 -39.76 27.24 -21.21
C TYR A 277 -40.37 27.90 -22.45
N GLY A 278 -41.67 27.73 -22.65
CA GLY A 278 -42.44 28.47 -23.66
C GLY A 278 -41.90 28.42 -25.10
N GLY A 279 -41.25 27.32 -25.51
CA GLY A 279 -40.68 27.16 -26.86
C GLY A 279 -39.20 27.59 -27.00
N GLY A 280 -38.60 28.19 -25.98
CA GLY A 280 -37.16 28.48 -25.92
C GLY A 280 -36.34 27.33 -25.30
N ILE A 281 -35.09 27.19 -25.72
CA ILE A 281 -34.10 26.27 -25.12
C ILE A 281 -33.00 27.10 -24.47
N THR A 282 -32.88 27.01 -23.15
CA THR A 282 -31.75 27.61 -22.41
C THR A 282 -30.79 26.49 -21.99
N LYS A 283 -29.51 26.61 -22.37
CA LYS A 283 -28.44 25.70 -21.92
C LYS A 283 -27.61 26.41 -20.87
N SER A 284 -27.61 25.92 -19.63
CA SER A 284 -26.75 26.41 -18.55
C SER A 284 -25.61 25.42 -18.32
N PRO A 285 -24.33 25.84 -18.42
CA PRO A 285 -23.22 24.95 -18.12
C PRO A 285 -23.24 24.56 -16.64
N ARG A 286 -22.98 23.28 -16.37
CA ARG A 286 -22.76 22.75 -15.03
C ARG A 286 -21.42 22.02 -15.02
N ASN A 287 -20.69 22.19 -13.95
CA ASN A 287 -19.48 21.44 -13.68
C ASN A 287 -19.56 20.93 -12.24
N GLY A 288 -18.75 19.93 -11.96
CA GLY A 288 -18.62 19.38 -10.63
C GLY A 288 -17.48 18.40 -10.57
N SER A 289 -17.28 17.86 -9.37
CA SER A 289 -16.28 16.85 -9.07
C SER A 289 -16.95 15.76 -8.26
N TYR A 290 -16.72 14.50 -8.62
CA TYR A 290 -17.19 13.34 -7.88
C TYR A 290 -15.99 12.67 -7.20
N PRO A 291 -15.92 12.64 -5.85
CA PRO A 291 -14.85 11.95 -5.16
C PRO A 291 -14.98 10.44 -5.36
N VAL A 292 -13.86 9.77 -5.57
CA VAL A 292 -13.76 8.32 -5.74
C VAL A 292 -12.75 7.79 -4.73
N PHE A 293 -13.13 6.73 -4.03
CA PHE A 293 -12.24 5.99 -3.15
C PHE A 293 -12.51 4.50 -3.32
N TYR A 294 -11.45 3.74 -3.62
CA TYR A 294 -11.47 2.28 -3.66
C TYR A 294 -10.44 1.78 -2.65
N ASN A 295 -10.89 0.91 -1.74
CA ASN A 295 -10.03 0.21 -0.81
C ASN A 295 -9.58 -1.12 -1.42
N ASP A 296 -8.38 -1.58 -1.08
CA ASP A 296 -7.91 -2.95 -1.36
C ASP A 296 -7.95 -3.35 -2.84
N VAL A 297 -7.60 -2.43 -3.74
CA VAL A 297 -7.50 -2.78 -5.16
C VAL A 297 -6.29 -3.68 -5.35
N LEU A 298 -6.55 -4.95 -5.68
CA LEU A 298 -5.53 -5.93 -6.02
C LEU A 298 -4.97 -5.66 -7.42
N VAL A 299 -3.65 -5.51 -7.50
CA VAL A 299 -2.86 -5.30 -8.73
C VAL A 299 -1.85 -6.42 -8.90
#